data_AF-A0AAW8ND88-F1
#
_entry.id   AF-A0AAW8ND88-F1
#
_cell.length_a   1.000
_cell.length_b   1.000
_cell.length_c   1.000
_cell.angle_alpha   90.00
_cell.angle_beta   90.00
_cell.angle_gamma   90.00
#
_symmetry.space_group_name_H-M   'P 1'
#
loop_
_entity.id
_entity.type
_entity.pdbx_description
1 polymer ?
#
loop_
_entity_poly.entity_id
_entity_poly.type
_entity_poly.pdbx_seq_one_letter_code
_entity_poly.pdbx_strand_id
1 'polypeptide(L)'
;MSERRSTWHARHKEGLSRGERAADVLRNGMGSWTFVGLFLAAMAAWAGYNTYVLAAAAWDPYPYILLNLFLSMLAGLQGAILLIAAKRQDAIAAAMARHDYETDVQSKSELDRLMAINSRQLEMLEELRAMLGKPGVAQHGALREAEGGGS
;
A
#
# COMPACT_ATOMS: atom_id res chain seq x y z
N MET A 1 25.30 -21.74 17.37
CA MET A 1 25.10 -20.65 16.39
C MET A 1 23.67 -20.68 15.88
N SER A 2 22.79 -19.84 16.42
CA SER A 2 21.50 -19.51 15.81
C SER A 2 21.08 -18.12 16.29
N GLU A 3 21.58 -17.08 15.63
CA GLU A 3 21.10 -15.72 15.82
C GLU A 3 19.66 -15.62 15.31
N ARG A 4 18.71 -15.52 16.25
CA ARG A 4 17.33 -15.19 15.92
C ARG A 4 17.29 -13.76 15.36
N ARG A 5 16.96 -13.65 14.08
CA ARG A 5 16.61 -12.39 13.40
C ARG A 5 15.46 -11.72 14.16
N SER A 6 15.81 -10.79 15.05
CA SER A 6 14.87 -9.85 15.65
C SER A 6 14.31 -8.99 14.53
N THR A 7 13.07 -9.29 14.11
CA THR A 7 12.29 -8.48 13.18
C THR A 7 12.11 -7.08 13.77
N TRP A 8 12.40 -6.05 12.98
CA TRP A 8 12.32 -4.62 13.34
C TRP A 8 10.98 -4.16 13.94
N HIS A 9 9.91 -4.96 13.77
CA HIS A 9 8.59 -4.76 14.38
C HIS A 9 8.59 -4.82 15.92
N ALA A 10 9.58 -5.46 16.56
CA ALA A 10 9.64 -5.56 18.02
C ALA A 10 10.28 -4.33 18.69
N ARG A 11 11.22 -3.64 18.03
CA ARG A 11 11.97 -2.52 18.64
C ARG A 11 11.23 -1.18 18.62
N HIS A 12 10.18 -1.02 17.82
CA HIS A 12 9.34 0.18 17.87
C HIS A 12 8.31 0.15 19.02
N LYS A 13 8.29 -0.90 19.84
CA LYS A 13 7.30 -1.07 20.92
C LYS A 13 7.76 -0.62 22.30
N GLU A 14 8.97 -0.06 22.42
CA GLU A 14 9.56 0.34 23.71
C GLU A 14 9.56 1.86 23.96
N GLY A 15 8.91 2.64 23.09
CA GLY A 15 8.73 4.08 23.27
C GLY A 15 7.27 4.57 23.32
N LEU A 16 6.27 3.68 23.27
CA LEU A 16 4.88 4.12 23.19
C LEU A 16 4.38 4.57 24.56
N SER A 17 4.00 5.84 24.65
CA SER A 17 3.34 6.43 25.82
C SER A 17 2.12 5.59 26.20
N ARG A 18 1.79 5.53 27.50
CA ARG A 18 0.56 4.87 28.00
C ARG A 18 -0.70 5.33 27.23
N GLY A 19 -0.68 6.55 26.68
CA GLY A 19 -1.73 7.10 25.82
C GLY A 19 -1.88 6.39 24.47
N GLU A 20 -0.78 5.97 23.81
CA GLU A 20 -0.85 5.30 22.51
C GLU A 20 -1.35 3.86 22.66
N ARG A 21 -1.01 3.18 23.76
CA ARG A 21 -1.57 1.85 24.06
C ARG A 21 -3.08 1.93 24.37
N ALA A 22 -3.53 2.98 25.06
CA ALA A 22 -4.95 3.22 25.28
C ALA A 22 -5.69 3.57 23.97
N ALA A 23 -5.08 4.38 23.11
CA ALA A 23 -5.61 4.71 21.79
C ALA A 23 -5.73 3.47 20.88
N ASP A 24 -4.78 2.54 20.93
CA ASP A 24 -4.83 1.28 20.17
C ASP A 24 -5.95 0.35 20.64
N VAL A 25 -6.20 0.28 21.95
CA VAL A 25 -7.31 -0.51 22.51
C VAL A 25 -8.65 0.12 22.15
N LEU A 26 -8.78 1.45 22.28
CA LEU A 26 -9.96 2.20 21.85
C LEU A 26 -10.22 2.05 20.35
N ARG A 27 -9.17 2.16 19.51
CA ARG A 27 -9.26 2.02 18.05
C ARG A 27 -9.71 0.63 17.62
N ASN A 28 -9.11 -0.42 18.19
CA ASN A 28 -9.49 -1.80 17.84
C ASN A 28 -10.88 -2.17 18.38
N GLY A 29 -11.35 -1.56 19.47
CA GLY A 29 -12.69 -1.77 20.01
C GLY A 29 -13.79 -0.99 19.26
N MET A 30 -13.50 0.23 18.79
CA MET A 30 -14.47 1.12 18.14
C MET A 30 -14.82 0.70 16.70
N GLY A 31 -14.05 -0.21 16.09
CA GLY A 31 -14.28 -0.70 14.73
C GLY A 31 -15.28 -1.87 14.58
N SER A 32 -15.78 -2.44 15.69
CA SER A 32 -16.74 -3.56 15.63
C SER A 32 -18.19 -3.08 15.64
N TRP A 33 -19.02 -3.64 14.76
CA TRP A 33 -20.47 -3.42 14.73
C TRP A 33 -21.16 -3.76 16.06
N THR A 34 -20.58 -4.67 16.85
CA THR A 34 -21.09 -5.02 18.19
C THR A 34 -20.91 -3.90 19.21
N PHE A 35 -19.87 -3.07 19.09
CA PHE A 35 -19.61 -1.95 19.99
C PHE A 35 -20.62 -0.84 19.78
N VAL A 36 -20.97 -0.55 18.53
CA VAL A 36 -22.03 0.42 18.17
C VAL A 36 -23.37 0.00 18.77
N GLY A 37 -23.74 -1.28 18.65
CA GLY A 37 -24.96 -1.82 19.24
C GLY A 37 -25.00 -1.72 20.77
N LEU A 38 -23.90 -2.08 21.45
CA LEU A 38 -23.79 -1.97 22.91
C LEU A 38 -23.86 -0.51 23.37
N PHE A 39 -23.23 0.41 22.65
CA PHE A 39 -23.22 1.84 22.98
C PHE A 39 -24.63 2.45 22.86
N LEU A 40 -25.35 2.12 21.79
CA LEU A 40 -26.75 2.53 21.61
C LEU A 40 -27.67 1.94 22.68
N ALA A 41 -27.48 0.67 23.04
CA ALA A 41 -28.23 0.03 24.11
C ALA A 41 -27.94 0.68 25.47
N ALA A 42 -26.69 1.02 25.77
CA ALA A 42 -26.30 1.72 26.99
C ALA A 42 -26.90 3.14 27.05
N MET A 43 -26.91 3.87 25.93
CA MET A 43 -27.57 5.18 25.84
C MET A 43 -29.08 5.07 26.07
N ALA A 44 -29.75 4.10 25.44
CA ALA A 44 -31.18 3.87 25.63
C ALA A 44 -31.51 3.44 27.07
N ALA A 45 -30.66 2.61 27.67
CA ALA A 45 -30.80 2.21 29.07
C ALA A 45 -30.61 3.38 30.03
N TRP A 46 -29.63 4.27 29.77
CA TRP A 46 -29.39 5.45 30.59
C TRP A 46 -30.52 6.48 30.47
N ALA A 47 -30.97 6.76 29.24
CA ALA A 47 -32.12 7.62 29.00
C ALA A 47 -33.36 7.04 29.68
N GLY A 48 -33.64 5.75 29.49
CA GLY A 48 -34.74 5.05 30.14
C GLY A 48 -34.66 5.12 31.66
N TYR A 49 -33.50 4.82 32.26
CA TYR A 49 -33.29 4.88 33.70
C TYR A 49 -33.54 6.28 34.26
N ASN A 50 -32.97 7.31 33.63
CA ASN A 50 -33.11 8.70 34.07
C ASN A 50 -34.56 9.21 33.92
N THR A 51 -35.29 8.78 32.88
CA THR A 51 -36.72 9.12 32.71
C THR A 51 -37.64 8.36 33.66
N TYR A 52 -37.43 7.05 33.85
CA TYR A 52 -38.36 6.19 34.62
C TYR A 52 -38.13 6.25 36.13
N VAL A 53 -36.88 6.34 36.59
CA VAL A 53 -36.53 6.25 38.02
C VAL A 53 -36.54 7.61 38.70
N LEU A 54 -36.19 8.67 37.96
CA LEU A 54 -35.94 9.99 38.52
C LEU A 54 -36.97 11.03 38.10
N ALA A 55 -38.12 10.63 37.52
CA ALA A 55 -39.13 11.49 36.88
C ALA A 55 -39.48 12.83 37.58
N ALA A 56 -39.40 12.92 38.93
CA ALA A 56 -39.66 14.14 39.70
C ALA A 56 -38.39 14.91 40.16
N ALA A 57 -37.21 14.29 40.11
CA ALA A 57 -35.90 14.83 40.48
C ALA A 57 -34.86 14.52 39.39
N ALA A 58 -35.28 14.63 38.12
CA ALA A 58 -34.46 14.23 36.98
C ALA A 58 -33.17 15.05 36.96
N TRP A 59 -32.04 14.37 37.09
CA TRP A 59 -30.72 14.99 37.09
C TRP A 59 -30.36 15.53 35.70
N ASP A 60 -30.96 14.97 34.65
CA ASP A 60 -30.89 15.46 33.27
C ASP A 60 -32.29 15.47 32.61
N PRO A 61 -33.12 16.50 32.82
CA PRO A 61 -34.43 16.63 32.18
C PRO A 61 -34.32 16.77 30.65
N TYR A 62 -35.39 16.44 29.94
CA TYR A 62 -35.46 16.67 28.48
C TYR A 62 -35.26 18.17 28.17
N PRO A 63 -34.36 18.59 27.27
CA PRO A 63 -33.56 17.82 26.31
C PRO A 63 -32.14 17.53 26.84
N TYR A 64 -31.88 16.29 27.25
CA TYR A 64 -30.66 15.79 27.92
C TYR A 64 -29.36 16.56 27.58
N ILE A 65 -29.06 17.61 28.36
CA ILE A 65 -28.00 18.57 28.06
C ILE A 65 -26.63 17.94 28.31
N LEU A 66 -26.53 17.11 29.36
CA LEU A 66 -25.27 16.47 29.73
C LEU A 66 -24.91 15.36 28.73
N LEU A 67 -25.89 14.57 28.29
CA LEU A 67 -25.67 13.59 27.22
C LEU A 67 -25.22 14.25 25.93
N ASN A 68 -25.93 15.30 25.48
CA ASN A 68 -25.56 16.01 24.26
C ASN A 68 -24.17 16.65 24.34
N LEU A 69 -23.82 17.22 25.49
CA LEU A 69 -22.49 17.79 25.71
C LEU A 69 -21.39 16.71 25.66
N PHE A 70 -21.62 15.59 26.33
CA PHE A 70 -20.67 14.47 26.35
C PHE A 70 -20.49 13.85 24.96
N LEU A 71 -21.58 13.64 24.23
CA LEU A 71 -21.55 13.16 22.85
C LEU A 71 -20.82 14.13 21.91
N SER A 72 -21.04 15.43 22.08
CA SER A 72 -20.35 16.46 21.29
C SER A 72 -18.85 16.47 21.56
N MET A 73 -18.43 16.34 22.82
CA MET A 73 -17.02 16.21 23.18
C MET A 73 -16.41 14.90 22.62
N LEU A 74 -17.12 13.79 22.71
CA LEU A 74 -16.71 12.50 22.12
C LEU A 74 -16.53 12.59 20.61
N ALA A 75 -17.47 13.23 19.90
CA ALA A 75 -17.37 13.45 18.47
C ALA A 75 -16.19 14.35 18.10
N GLY A 76 -15.95 15.42 18.86
CA GLY A 76 -14.78 16.29 18.68
C GLY A 76 -13.45 15.55 18.90
N LEU A 77 -13.38 14.72 19.95
CA LEU A 77 -12.22 13.88 20.22
C LEU A 77 -12.01 12.83 19.12
N GLN A 78 -13.08 12.19 18.64
CA GLN A 78 -13.03 11.26 17.52
C GLN A 78 -12.50 11.94 16.25
N GLY A 79 -12.97 13.15 15.92
CA GLY A 79 -12.48 13.93 14.79
C GLY A 79 -10.99 14.28 14.91
N ALA A 80 -10.53 14.66 16.10
CA ALA A 80 -9.12 14.95 16.36
C ALA A 80 -8.24 13.70 16.22
N ILE A 81 -8.67 12.56 16.78
CA ILE A 81 -7.96 11.28 16.64
C ILE A 81 -7.89 10.87 15.17
N LEU A 82 -8.99 11.02 14.42
CA LEU A 82 -9.02 10.74 12.98
C LEU A 82 -8.05 11.63 12.21
N LEU A 83 -7.98 12.92 12.52
CA LEU A 83 -7.06 13.86 11.88
C LEU A 83 -5.59 13.52 12.19
N ILE A 84 -5.28 13.12 13.42
CA ILE A 84 -3.93 12.66 13.81
C ILE A 84 -3.59 11.37 13.06
N ALA A 85 -4.53 10.42 12.98
CA ALA A 85 -4.33 9.16 12.26
C ALA A 85 -4.11 9.41 10.76
N ALA A 86 -4.88 10.30 10.14
CA ALA A 86 -4.74 10.68 8.74
C ALA A 86 -3.37 11.32 8.47
N LYS A 87 -2.97 12.32 9.27
CA LYS A 87 -1.66 12.99 9.13
C LYS A 87 -0.49 12.00 9.15
N ARG A 88 -0.56 10.97 9.99
CA ARG A 88 0.46 9.92 10.06
C ARG A 88 0.45 9.02 8.82
N GLN A 89 -0.73 8.63 8.32
CA GLN A 89 -0.83 7.82 7.11
C GLN A 89 -0.36 8.58 5.87
N ASP A 90 -0.68 9.87 5.75
CA ASP A 90 -0.24 10.71 4.63
C ASP A 90 1.29 10.84 4.58
N ALA A 91 1.95 10.98 5.73
CA ALA A 91 3.41 11.02 5.80
C ALA A 91 4.05 9.69 5.35
N ILE A 92 3.46 8.55 5.71
CA ILE A 92 3.92 7.23 5.28
C ILE A 92 3.68 7.06 3.78
N ALA A 93 2.50 7.43 3.28
CA ALA A 93 2.15 7.36 1.87
C ALA A 93 3.09 8.22 1.01
N ALA A 94 3.42 9.44 1.46
CA ALA A 94 4.36 10.32 0.76
C ALA A 94 5.78 9.74 0.71
N ALA A 95 6.25 9.11 1.79
CA ALA A 95 7.54 8.44 1.80
C ALA A 95 7.58 7.22 0.86
N MET A 96 6.51 6.42 0.86
CA MET A 96 6.37 5.26 -0.03
C MET A 96 6.32 5.70 -1.50
N ALA A 97 5.56 6.75 -1.81
CA ALA A 97 5.48 7.29 -3.17
C ALA A 97 6.84 7.78 -3.71
N ARG A 98 7.70 8.36 -2.84
CA ARG A 98 9.07 8.75 -3.25
C ARG A 98 9.94 7.54 -3.56
N HIS A 99 9.88 6.51 -2.74
CA HIS A 99 10.65 5.28 -2.95
C HIS A 99 10.20 4.54 -4.22
N ASP A 100 8.88 4.47 -4.44
CA ASP A 100 8.31 3.87 -5.64
C ASP A 100 8.72 4.65 -6.89
N TYR A 101 8.76 5.99 -6.81
CA TYR A 101 9.24 6.84 -7.91
C TYR A 101 10.72 6.58 -8.24
N GLU A 102 11.59 6.52 -7.24
CA GLU A 102 13.01 6.23 -7.44
C GLU A 102 13.23 4.84 -8.06
N THR A 103 12.47 3.84 -7.59
CA THR A 103 12.50 2.47 -8.13
C THR A 103 11.99 2.41 -9.56
N ASP A 104 10.92 3.15 -9.89
CA ASP A 104 10.37 3.20 -11.25
C ASP A 104 11.36 3.83 -12.23
N VAL A 105 12.03 4.93 -11.84
CA VAL A 105 13.07 5.57 -12.65
C VAL A 105 14.24 4.63 -12.90
N GLN A 106 14.71 3.91 -11.87
CA GLN A 106 15.76 2.92 -12.04
C GLN A 106 15.31 1.79 -12.99
N SER A 107 14.11 1.26 -12.78
CA SER A 107 13.53 0.19 -13.62
C SER A 107 13.41 0.62 -15.08
N LYS A 108 13.04 1.88 -15.35
CA LYS A 108 13.04 2.43 -16.71
C LYS A 108 14.42 2.43 -17.34
N SER A 109 15.45 2.86 -16.60
CA SER A 109 16.82 2.87 -17.11
C SER A 109 17.34 1.45 -17.43
N GLU A 110 16.95 0.45 -16.63
CA GLU A 110 17.27 -0.95 -16.87
C GLU A 110 16.51 -1.49 -18.09
N LEU A 111 15.22 -1.16 -18.23
CA LEU A 111 14.41 -1.48 -19.40
C LEU A 111 15.01 -0.90 -20.68
N ASP A 112 15.38 0.37 -20.69
CA ASP A 112 15.99 1.04 -21.85
C ASP A 112 17.30 0.35 -22.24
N ARG A 113 18.11 -0.05 -21.26
CA ARG A 113 19.35 -0.80 -21.50
C ARG A 113 19.07 -2.17 -22.10
N LEU A 114 18.06 -2.89 -21.61
CA LEU A 114 17.66 -4.19 -22.17
C LEU A 114 17.14 -4.05 -23.60
N MET A 115 16.33 -3.02 -23.88
CA MET A 115 15.86 -2.74 -25.24
C MET A 115 17.02 -2.43 -26.18
N ALA A 116 17.99 -1.63 -25.76
CA ALA A 116 19.17 -1.32 -26.56
C ALA A 116 20.01 -2.58 -26.89
N ILE A 117 20.15 -3.50 -25.94
CA ILE A 117 20.84 -4.78 -26.19
C ILE A 117 20.03 -5.63 -27.17
N ASN A 118 18.72 -5.71 -27.00
CA ASN A 118 17.85 -6.50 -27.88
C ASN A 118 17.90 -5.98 -29.33
N SER A 119 17.82 -4.66 -29.54
CA SER A 119 17.95 -4.05 -30.86
C SER A 119 19.29 -4.38 -31.53
N ARG A 120 20.40 -4.31 -30.79
CA ARG A 120 21.72 -4.72 -31.31
C ARG A 120 21.79 -6.20 -31.67
N GLN A 121 21.15 -7.06 -30.87
CA GLN A 121 21.07 -8.50 -31.18
C GLN A 121 20.29 -8.74 -32.47
N LEU A 122 19.19 -8.02 -32.69
CA LEU A 122 18.42 -8.10 -33.93
C LEU A 122 19.23 -7.65 -35.14
N GLU A 123 19.96 -6.54 -35.05
CA GLU A 123 20.87 -6.08 -36.11
C GLU A 123 21.92 -7.15 -36.47
N MET A 124 22.59 -7.75 -35.48
CA MET A 124 23.57 -8.82 -35.72
C MET A 124 22.93 -10.06 -36.37
N LEU A 125 21.70 -10.42 -35.98
CA LEU A 125 20.96 -11.53 -36.59
C LEU A 125 20.61 -11.24 -38.06
N GLU A 126 20.23 -9.99 -38.38
CA GLU A 126 19.98 -9.57 -39.74
C GLU A 126 21.26 -9.59 -40.59
N GLU A 127 22.38 -9.12 -40.06
CA GLU A 127 23.69 -9.19 -40.74
C GLU A 127 24.12 -10.63 -41.02
N LEU A 128 24.03 -11.52 -40.02
CA LEU A 128 24.34 -12.94 -40.20
C LEU A 128 23.42 -13.59 -41.25
N ARG A 129 22.12 -13.28 -41.21
CA ARG A 129 21.16 -13.74 -42.22
C ARG A 129 21.52 -13.19 -43.61
N ALA A 130 21.96 -11.95 -43.72
CA ALA A 130 22.38 -11.35 -44.99
C ALA A 130 23.66 -12.00 -45.53
N MET A 131 24.61 -12.35 -44.67
CA MET A 131 25.82 -13.11 -45.05
C MET A 131 25.47 -14.52 -45.54
N LEU A 132 24.57 -15.23 -44.84
CA LEU A 132 24.09 -16.56 -45.24
C LEU A 132 23.17 -16.52 -46.47
N GLY A 133 22.43 -15.42 -46.66
CA GLY A 133 21.52 -15.20 -47.78
C GLY A 133 22.21 -14.72 -49.07
N LYS A 134 23.44 -14.21 -48.99
CA LYS A 134 24.30 -14.01 -50.17
C LYS A 134 24.93 -15.35 -50.53
N PRO A 135 24.53 -15.98 -51.64
CA PRO A 135 24.95 -17.33 -51.92
C PRO A 135 26.43 -17.36 -52.30
N GLY A 136 27.27 -17.86 -51.39
CA GLY A 136 28.49 -18.58 -51.75
C GLY A 136 28.21 -19.81 -52.64
N VAL A 137 26.94 -20.12 -52.91
CA VAL A 137 26.48 -21.17 -53.84
C VAL A 137 26.61 -20.76 -55.31
N ALA A 138 26.67 -19.46 -55.64
CA ALA A 138 26.81 -19.03 -57.04
C ALA A 138 28.24 -19.21 -57.60
N GLN A 139 29.25 -19.30 -56.73
CA GLN A 139 30.64 -19.37 -57.17
C GLN A 139 31.13 -20.81 -57.45
N HIS A 140 30.45 -21.83 -56.92
CA HIS A 140 30.85 -23.23 -57.11
C HIS A 140 30.22 -23.88 -58.37
N GLY A 141 29.14 -23.30 -58.92
CA GLY A 141 28.54 -23.75 -60.19
C GLY A 141 29.28 -23.20 -61.43
N ALA A 142 29.72 -21.94 -61.40
CA ALA A 142 30.39 -21.29 -62.52
C ALA A 142 31.79 -21.86 -62.82
N LEU A 143 32.45 -22.47 -61.83
CA LEU A 143 33.75 -23.12 -62.02
C LEU A 143 33.65 -24.54 -62.61
N ARG A 144 32.47 -25.18 -62.60
CA ARG A 144 32.27 -26.51 -63.22
C ARG A 144 31.80 -26.43 -64.68
N GLU A 145 31.19 -25.33 -65.11
CA GLU A 145 30.86 -25.11 -66.53
C GLU A 145 32.08 -24.72 -67.37
N ALA A 146 33.10 -24.11 -66.76
CA ALA A 146 34.35 -23.76 -67.45
C ALA A 146 35.28 -24.97 -67.72
N GLU A 147 35.13 -26.09 -66.99
CA GLU A 147 35.92 -27.32 -67.20
C GLU A 147 35.21 -28.39 -68.07
N GLY A 148 33.93 -28.21 -68.41
CA GLY A 148 33.14 -29.21 -69.15
C GLY A 148 32.92 -28.96 -70.65
N GLY A 149 33.33 -27.80 -71.17
CA GLY A 149 33.02 -27.36 -72.55
C GLY A 149 34.14 -27.53 -73.57
N GLY A 150 35.24 -28.22 -73.22
CA GLY A 150 36.37 -28.50 -74.09
C GLY A 150 36.42 -29.95 -74.51
N SER A 151 35.57 -30.36 -75.46
CA SER A 151 35.71 -31.59 -76.26
C SER A 151 34.81 -31.51 -77.50
#